data_AF-A0A7S2K463-F1
#
_entry.id   AF-A0A7S2K463-F1
#
_cell.length_a   1.000
_cell.length_b   1.000
_cell.length_c   1.000
_cell.angle_alpha   90.00
_cell.angle_beta   90.00
_cell.angle_gamma   90.00
#
_symmetry.space_group_name_H-M   'P 1'
#
loop_
_entity.id
_entity.type
_entity.pdbx_description
1 polymer ?
#
loop_
_entity_poly.entity_id
_entity_poly.type
_entity_poly.pdbx_seq_one_letter_code
_entity_poly.pdbx_strand_id
1 'polypeptide(L)'
;YLENNLLSGTIPSELGLLTQLQDLFLFGNVLTGSIPTELGLLNNFQKLYLQENMLTGTMPDQVCALRDVQGSGDLVVDCGEVQCGSECCTQCCLDGGACYWT
;
A
#
# COMPACT_ATOMS: atom_id res chain seq x y z
N TYR A 1 -11.46 4.10 3.30
CA TYR A 1 -11.14 5.47 3.74
C TYR A 1 -11.01 5.45 5.25
N LEU A 2 -9.78 5.37 5.73
CA LEU A 2 -9.38 5.37 7.14
C LEU A 2 -8.08 6.19 7.34
N GLU A 3 -7.76 7.04 6.38
CA GLU A 3 -6.58 7.90 6.36
C GLU A 3 -6.61 8.99 7.45
N ASN A 4 -5.44 9.53 7.83
CA ASN A 4 -5.28 10.64 8.79
C ASN A 4 -5.94 10.36 10.15
N ASN A 5 -5.67 9.18 10.69
CA ASN A 5 -6.15 8.75 12.00
C ASN A 5 -4.96 8.31 12.89
N LEU A 6 -5.27 7.79 14.07
CA LEU A 6 -4.28 7.21 14.99
C LEU A 6 -4.39 5.67 15.02
N LEU A 7 -4.76 5.06 13.89
CA LEU A 7 -4.83 3.60 13.81
C LEU A 7 -3.43 3.02 13.98
N SER A 8 -3.31 2.07 14.90
CA SER A 8 -2.05 1.41 15.29
C SER A 8 -2.15 -0.10 15.12
N GLY A 9 -0.99 -0.76 15.09
CA GLY A 9 -0.90 -2.20 14.88
C GLY A 9 -0.61 -2.52 13.42
N THR A 10 -0.80 -3.78 13.03
CA THR A 10 -0.49 -4.25 11.68
C THR A 10 -1.70 -4.17 10.76
N ILE A 11 -1.46 -4.12 9.45
CA ILE A 11 -2.52 -4.33 8.46
C ILE A 11 -2.99 -5.79 8.56
N PRO A 12 -4.29 -6.05 8.82
CA PRO A 12 -4.80 -7.41 8.91
C PRO A 12 -4.87 -8.06 7.52
N SER A 13 -4.44 -9.33 7.42
CA SER A 13 -4.46 -10.09 6.16
C SER A 13 -5.89 -10.34 5.66
N GLU A 14 -6.88 -10.32 6.56
CA GLU A 14 -8.29 -10.46 6.25
C GLU A 14 -8.82 -9.37 5.31
N LEU A 15 -8.14 -8.22 5.21
CA LEU A 15 -8.49 -7.21 4.20
C LEU A 15 -8.39 -7.75 2.77
N GLY A 16 -7.51 -8.72 2.51
CA GLY A 16 -7.42 -9.40 1.22
C GLY A 16 -8.70 -10.15 0.82
N LEU A 17 -9.57 -10.48 1.77
CA LEU A 17 -10.85 -11.16 1.50
C LEU A 17 -11.91 -10.21 0.94
N LEU A 18 -11.68 -8.89 1.00
CA LEU A 18 -12.59 -7.88 0.47
C LEU A 18 -12.40 -7.71 -1.03
N THR A 19 -12.59 -8.78 -1.81
CA THR A 19 -12.24 -8.85 -3.24
C THR A 19 -12.95 -7.83 -4.14
N GLN A 20 -14.03 -7.22 -3.66
CA GLN A 20 -14.78 -6.14 -4.34
C GLN A 20 -14.26 -4.73 -4.00
N LEU A 21 -13.26 -4.61 -3.13
CA LEU A 21 -12.68 -3.33 -2.73
C LEU A 21 -11.91 -2.70 -3.89
N GLN A 22 -12.19 -1.43 -4.16
CA GLN A 22 -11.51 -0.64 -5.19
C GLN A 22 -10.47 0.29 -4.57
N ASP A 23 -10.86 0.99 -3.51
CA ASP A 23 -10.00 1.97 -2.83
C ASP A 23 -9.73 1.55 -1.38
N LEU A 24 -8.45 1.50 -1.01
CA LEU A 24 -7.99 1.30 0.36
C LEU A 24 -7.01 2.40 0.75
N PHE A 25 -7.51 3.39 1.48
CA PHE A 25 -6.70 4.50 2.00
C PHE A 25 -6.46 4.28 3.48
N LEU A 26 -5.19 4.04 3.83
CA LEU A 26 -4.70 3.86 5.19
C LEU A 26 -3.58 4.86 5.53
N PHE A 27 -3.25 5.78 4.63
CA PHE A 27 -2.15 6.73 4.82
C PHE A 27 -2.38 7.68 6.02
N GLY A 28 -1.31 8.24 6.57
CA GLY A 28 -1.39 9.18 7.69
C GLY A 28 -1.89 8.51 8.98
N ASN A 29 -1.37 7.31 9.26
CA ASN A 29 -1.68 6.55 10.48
C ASN A 29 -0.37 6.13 11.18
N VAL A 30 -0.48 5.30 12.21
CA VAL A 30 0.66 4.76 12.95
C VAL A 30 0.72 3.23 12.84
N LEU A 31 0.35 2.70 11.67
CA LEU A 31 0.41 1.27 11.38
C LEU A 31 1.86 0.81 11.25
N THR A 32 2.16 -0.39 11.73
CA THR A 32 3.50 -0.98 11.77
C THR A 32 3.53 -2.35 11.09
N GLY A 33 4.74 -2.93 10.96
CA GLY A 33 4.93 -4.26 10.39
C GLY A 33 4.95 -4.26 8.87
N SER A 34 4.79 -5.44 8.27
CA SER A 34 4.86 -5.62 6.82
C SER A 34 3.50 -5.53 6.15
N ILE A 35 3.51 -5.21 4.85
CA ILE A 35 2.32 -5.29 3.99
C ILE A 35 1.95 -6.78 3.78
N PRO A 36 0.72 -7.21 4.09
CA PRO A 36 0.29 -8.60 3.90
C PRO A 36 0.24 -8.97 2.41
N THR A 37 0.68 -10.18 2.07
CA THR A 37 0.64 -10.67 0.68
C THR A 37 -0.80 -10.89 0.21
N GLU A 38 -1.74 -11.10 1.14
CA GLU A 38 -3.17 -11.29 0.90
C GLU A 38 -3.84 -10.05 0.30
N LEU A 39 -3.27 -8.85 0.46
CA LEU A 39 -3.76 -7.67 -0.25
C LEU A 39 -3.68 -7.84 -1.79
N GLY A 40 -2.82 -8.72 -2.29
CA GLY A 40 -2.77 -9.10 -3.70
C GLY A 40 -4.02 -9.84 -4.21
N LEU A 41 -4.96 -10.21 -3.32
CA LEU A 41 -6.25 -10.81 -3.70
C LEU A 41 -7.32 -9.78 -4.08
N LEU A 42 -7.03 -8.48 -3.93
CA LEU A 42 -7.93 -7.38 -4.26
C LEU A 42 -8.04 -7.18 -5.78
N ASN A 43 -8.66 -8.13 -6.49
CA ASN A 43 -8.67 -8.14 -7.96
C ASN A 43 -9.44 -6.98 -8.61
N ASN A 44 -10.31 -6.28 -7.87
CA ASN A 44 -11.04 -5.09 -8.34
C ASN A 44 -10.39 -3.76 -7.94
N PHE A 45 -9.16 -3.84 -7.46
CA PHE A 45 -8.42 -2.73 -6.92
C PHE A 45 -8.13 -1.59 -7.92
N GLN A 46 -8.19 -0.35 -7.43
CA GLN A 46 -7.80 0.86 -8.15
C GLN A 46 -6.75 1.69 -7.40
N LYS A 47 -6.85 1.84 -6.06
CA LYS A 47 -5.96 2.74 -5.30
C LYS A 47 -5.66 2.27 -3.87
N LEU A 48 -4.37 2.14 -3.52
CA LEU A 48 -3.83 1.56 -2.27
C LEU A 48 -2.80 2.54 -1.75
N TYR A 49 -3.23 3.38 -0.82
CA TYR A 49 -2.41 4.45 -0.27
C TYR A 49 -2.05 4.07 1.16
N LEU A 50 -0.80 3.69 1.37
CA LEU A 50 -0.26 3.21 2.64
C LEU A 50 0.86 4.10 3.19
N GLN A 51 1.30 5.11 2.44
CA GLN A 51 2.33 6.05 2.86
C GLN A 51 2.01 6.75 4.19
N GLU A 52 2.97 7.44 4.78
CA GLU A 52 2.80 8.13 6.07
C GLU A 52 2.30 7.16 7.16
N ASN A 53 2.93 5.99 7.23
CA ASN A 53 2.81 5.02 8.32
C ASN A 53 4.20 4.64 8.82
N MET A 54 4.31 3.60 9.64
CA MET A 54 5.57 2.99 10.07
C MET A 54 5.68 1.56 9.52
N LEU A 55 5.18 1.35 8.29
CA LEU A 55 5.23 0.06 7.60
C LEU A 55 6.65 -0.19 7.11
N THR A 56 7.12 -1.42 7.25
CA THR A 56 8.52 -1.80 6.94
C THR A 56 8.58 -3.07 6.12
N GLY A 57 9.73 -3.34 5.52
CA GLY A 57 10.04 -4.61 4.86
C GLY A 57 10.03 -4.49 3.35
N THR A 58 9.66 -5.55 2.65
CA THR A 58 9.62 -5.58 1.18
C THR A 58 8.19 -5.57 0.68
N MET A 59 7.93 -4.79 -0.37
CA MET A 59 6.62 -4.85 -1.04
C MET A 59 6.39 -6.26 -1.61
N PRO A 60 5.28 -6.95 -1.29
CA PRO A 60 5.01 -8.28 -1.82
C PRO A 60 4.76 -8.28 -3.32
N ASP A 61 5.31 -9.26 -4.04
CA ASP A 61 5.11 -9.43 -5.49
C ASP A 61 3.62 -9.55 -5.86
N GLN A 62 2.81 -10.18 -4.99
CA GLN A 62 1.36 -10.30 -5.17
C GLN A 62 0.65 -8.95 -5.16
N VAL A 63 1.12 -8.02 -4.33
CA VAL A 63 0.58 -6.66 -4.26
C VAL A 63 1.10 -5.84 -5.44
N CYS A 64 2.37 -6.01 -5.82
CA CYS A 64 2.94 -5.41 -7.04
C CYS A 64 2.15 -5.78 -8.30
N ALA A 65 1.76 -7.05 -8.41
CA ALA A 65 1.04 -7.58 -9.57
C ALA A 65 -0.36 -6.97 -9.75
N LEU A 66 -0.95 -6.33 -8.73
CA LEU A 66 -2.25 -5.65 -8.86
C LEU A 66 -2.22 -4.55 -9.93
N ARG A 67 -1.06 -3.96 -10.17
CA ARG A 67 -0.87 -2.95 -11.20
C ARG A 67 -1.07 -3.51 -12.61
N ASP A 68 -0.68 -4.76 -12.84
CA ASP A 68 -0.72 -5.42 -14.14
C ASP A 68 -2.13 -5.89 -14.51
N VAL A 69 -2.96 -6.20 -13.51
CA VAL A 69 -4.31 -6.76 -13.72
C VAL A 69 -5.32 -5.70 -14.19
N GLN A 70 -5.17 -4.44 -13.76
CA GLN A 70 -6.14 -3.37 -14.06
C GLN A 70 -5.55 -2.19 -14.87
N GLY A 71 -4.26 -2.22 -15.20
CA GLY A 71 -3.63 -1.27 -16.12
C GLY A 71 -3.49 0.18 -15.62
N SER A 72 -3.78 0.47 -14.34
CA SER A 72 -3.71 1.82 -13.76
C SER A 72 -3.82 1.85 -12.23
N GLY A 73 -3.59 0.73 -11.52
CA GLY A 73 -3.73 0.70 -10.07
C GLY A 73 -2.66 1.58 -9.38
N ASP A 74 -3.07 2.60 -8.64
CA ASP A 74 -2.16 3.47 -7.89
C ASP A 74 -1.72 2.77 -6.60
N LEU A 75 -0.45 2.38 -6.53
CA LEU A 75 0.21 1.84 -5.35
C LEU A 75 1.14 2.92 -4.78
N VAL A 76 0.77 3.50 -3.64
CA VAL A 76 1.49 4.62 -3.02
C VAL A 76 1.96 4.22 -1.62
N VAL A 77 3.28 4.23 -1.41
CA VAL A 77 3.93 3.80 -0.16
C VAL A 77 5.20 4.60 0.14
N ASP A 78 5.71 4.45 1.36
CA ASP A 78 7.01 5.00 1.77
C ASP A 78 8.14 4.10 1.29
N CYS A 79 8.75 4.40 0.14
CA CYS A 79 9.75 3.53 -0.49
C CYS A 79 11.09 3.42 0.28
N GLY A 80 11.31 4.28 1.28
CA GLY A 80 12.46 4.21 2.18
C GLY A 80 12.31 3.15 3.27
N GLU A 81 11.11 3.04 3.85
CA GLU A 81 10.76 2.06 4.89
C GLU A 81 10.30 0.72 4.27
N VAL A 82 9.62 0.80 3.12
CA VAL A 82 9.19 -0.33 2.30
C VAL A 82 10.05 -0.41 1.05
N GLN A 83 10.88 -1.45 0.96
CA GLN A 83 11.68 -1.71 -0.23
C GLN A 83 10.78 -2.13 -1.40
N CYS A 84 10.67 -1.24 -2.38
CA CYS A 84 9.99 -1.51 -3.64
C CYS A 84 10.98 -2.04 -4.68
N GLY A 85 10.60 -3.10 -5.41
CA GLY A 85 11.28 -3.46 -6.66
C GLY A 85 11.15 -2.35 -7.71
N SER A 86 12.02 -2.36 -8.73
CA SER A 86 11.92 -1.38 -9.84
C SER A 86 10.53 -1.47 -10.44
N GLU A 87 9.80 -0.35 -10.41
CA GLU A 87 8.44 -0.17 -10.91
C GLU A 87 7.29 -0.62 -10.00
N CYS A 88 7.48 -1.37 -8.91
CA CYS A 88 6.31 -1.86 -8.16
C CYS A 88 5.45 -0.74 -7.54
N CYS A 89 6.11 0.24 -6.92
CA CYS A 89 5.46 1.39 -6.31
C CYS A 89 5.31 2.46 -7.38
N THR A 90 4.09 2.98 -7.57
CA THR A 90 3.78 3.98 -8.62
C THR A 90 4.08 5.40 -8.18
N GLN A 91 4.07 5.63 -6.87
CA GLN A 91 4.42 6.88 -6.24
C GLN A 91 5.07 6.58 -4.91
N CYS A 92 6.23 7.20 -4.69
CA CYS A 92 6.98 7.08 -3.45
C CYS A 92 6.83 8.36 -2.64
N CYS A 93 6.60 8.23 -1.35
CA CYS A 93 6.66 9.34 -0.41
C CYS A 93 7.91 9.21 0.46
N LEU A 94 8.63 10.32 0.64
CA LEU A 94 9.79 10.39 1.54
C LEU A 94 9.37 11.07 2.85
N ASP A 95 10.11 10.76 3.92
CA ASP A 95 9.97 11.38 5.24
C ASP A 95 9.82 12.91 5.11
N GLY A 96 8.63 13.41 5.45
CA GLY A 96 8.25 14.82 5.25
C GLY A 96 7.08 15.06 4.28
N GLY A 97 6.44 14.00 3.76
CA GLY A 97 5.16 14.06 3.04
C GLY A 97 5.25 14.49 1.57
N ALA A 98 6.47 14.64 1.03
CA ALA A 98 6.65 14.91 -0.38
C ALA A 98 6.61 13.59 -1.16
N CYS A 99 5.57 13.42 -1.98
CA CYS A 99 5.44 12.28 -2.86
C CYS A 99 5.85 12.62 -4.29
N TYR A 100 6.53 11.69 -4.95
CA TYR A 100 6.97 11.82 -6.33
C TYR A 100 6.65 10.55 -7.11
N TRP A 101 6.42 10.75 -8.41
CA TRP A 101 6.28 9.68 -9.38
C TRP A 101 7.61 8.94 -9.53
N THR A 102 7.54 7.61 -9.60
CA THR A 102 8.69 6.73 -9.81
C THR A 102 8.93 6.42 -11.27
#